data_AF-A0A521K4I6-F1
#
_entry.id   AF-A0A521K4I6-F1
#
_cell.length_a   1.000
_cell.length_b   1.000
_cell.length_c   1.000
_cell.angle_alpha   90.00
_cell.angle_beta   90.00
_cell.angle_gamma   90.00
#
_symmetry.space_group_name_H-M   'P 1'
#
loop_
_entity.id
_entity.type
_entity.pdbx_description
1 polymer ?
#
loop_
_entity_poly.entity_id
_entity_poly.type
_entity_poly.pdbx_seq_one_letter_code
_entity_poly.pdbx_strand_id
1 'polypeptide(L)' 'MAKKTPLEQDETRLKTKVRERKAATDNPEGSASLRALHKRLKRLQRKRRSLANRKRHAMGKKAEAGAKAESAPKA' A
#
# COMPACT_ATOMS: atom_id res chain seq x y z
N MET A 1 -6.15 -10.11 -19.95
CA MET A 1 -5.77 -9.09 -18.94
C MET A 1 -6.46 -9.41 -17.62
N ALA A 2 -5.77 -10.09 -16.70
CA ALA A 2 -6.36 -10.48 -15.42
C ALA A 2 -6.83 -9.22 -14.65
N LYS A 3 -8.07 -9.25 -14.16
CA LYS A 3 -8.66 -8.17 -13.35
C LYS A 3 -7.68 -7.85 -12.22
N LYS A 4 -7.24 -6.58 -12.13
CA LYS A 4 -6.31 -6.14 -11.07
C LYS A 4 -7.00 -6.38 -9.74
N THR A 5 -6.52 -7.35 -8.97
CA THR A 5 -7.02 -7.60 -7.62
C THR A 5 -6.78 -6.37 -6.75
N PRO A 6 -7.72 -6.00 -5.88
CA PRO A 6 -7.52 -4.92 -4.92
C PRO A 6 -6.24 -5.17 -4.12
N LEU A 7 -5.41 -4.13 -3.99
CA LEU A 7 -4.14 -4.23 -3.26
C LEU A 7 -4.33 -4.74 -1.82
N GLU A 8 -5.46 -4.42 -1.19
CA GLU A 8 -5.78 -4.90 0.16
C GLU A 8 -6.01 -6.41 0.20
N GLN A 9 -6.65 -6.97 -0.82
CA GLN A 9 -6.87 -8.41 -0.95
C GLN A 9 -5.55 -9.16 -1.22
N ASP A 10 -4.65 -8.55 -1.98
CA ASP A 10 -3.31 -9.11 -2.18
C ASP A 10 -2.46 -9.04 -0.90
N GLU A 11 -2.64 -8.02 -0.07
CA GLU A 11 -1.97 -7.90 1.22
C GLU A 11 -2.40 -9.01 2.19
N THR A 12 -3.70 -9.27 2.29
CA THR A 12 -4.25 -10.30 3.18
C THR A 12 -3.79 -11.69 2.75
N ARG A 13 -3.91 -12.02 1.46
CA ARG A 13 -3.42 -13.29 0.89
C ARG A 13 -1.94 -13.49 1.15
N LEU A 14 -1.13 -12.45 1.00
CA LEU A 14 0.32 -12.55 1.18
C LEU A 14 0.71 -12.67 2.66
N LYS A 15 -0.03 -12.03 3.58
CA LYS A 15 0.14 -12.26 5.03
C LYS A 15 -0.17 -13.69 5.43
N THR A 16 -1.26 -14.25 4.93
CA THR A 16 -1.62 -15.65 5.17
C THR A 16 -0.51 -16.58 4.67
N LYS A 17 -0.02 -16.37 3.45
CA LYS A 17 1.08 -17.16 2.86
C LYS A 17 2.38 -17.09 3.66
N VAL A 18 2.70 -15.91 4.22
CA VAL A 18 3.84 -15.76 5.14
C VAL A 18 3.65 -16.57 6.40
N ARG A 19 2.46 -16.50 7.02
CA ARG A 19 2.14 -17.23 8.27
C ARG A 19 2.21 -18.74 8.06
N GLU A 20 1.58 -19.26 7.00
CA GLU A 20 1.60 -20.68 6.64
C GLU A 20 3.03 -21.17 6.40
N ARG A 21 3.81 -20.43 5.60
CA ARG A 21 5.18 -20.81 5.27
C ARG A 21 6.12 -20.71 6.47
N LYS A 22 5.83 -19.82 7.42
CA LYS A 22 6.56 -19.70 8.69
C LYS A 22 6.25 -20.86 9.63
N ALA A 23 4.99 -21.32 9.68
CA ALA A 23 4.59 -22.48 10.47
C ALA A 23 5.13 -23.81 9.89
N ALA A 24 5.33 -23.87 8.57
CA ALA A 24 5.80 -25.06 7.87
C ALA A 24 7.34 -25.18 7.76
N THR A 25 8.13 -24.35 8.47
CA THR A 25 9.59 -24.39 8.36
C THR A 25 10.26 -24.29 9.72
N ASP A 26 11.18 -25.21 9.96
CA ASP A 26 11.96 -25.27 11.21
C ASP A 26 13.09 -24.23 11.25
N ASN A 27 13.51 -23.70 10.08
CA ASN A 27 14.49 -22.63 9.97
C ASN A 27 13.94 -21.40 9.21
N PRO A 28 13.15 -20.56 9.89
CA PRO A 28 12.51 -19.41 9.26
C PRO A 28 13.48 -18.32 8.79
N GLU A 29 14.62 -18.14 9.48
CA GLU A 29 15.62 -17.11 9.17
C GLU A 29 16.48 -17.48 7.94
N GLY A 30 16.79 -18.77 7.78
CA GLY A 30 17.54 -19.27 6.62
C GLY A 30 16.73 -19.33 5.31
N SER A 31 15.40 -19.47 5.42
CA SER A 31 14.50 -19.69 4.27
C SER A 31 14.51 -18.52 3.27
N ALA A 32 15.13 -18.74 2.11
CA ALA A 32 15.10 -17.77 1.00
C ALA A 32 13.66 -17.47 0.52
N SER A 33 12.79 -18.49 0.57
CA SER A 33 11.37 -18.36 0.19
C SER A 33 10.60 -17.43 1.14
N LEU A 34 10.83 -17.53 2.45
CA LEU A 34 10.22 -16.61 3.43
C LEU A 34 10.75 -15.19 3.29
N ARG A 35 12.07 -15.04 3.09
CA ARG A 35 12.68 -13.74 2.81
C ARG A 35 12.07 -13.08 1.57
N ALA A 36 11.82 -13.84 0.50
CA ALA A 36 11.16 -13.34 -0.69
C ALA A 36 9.70 -12.91 -0.42
N LEU A 37 8.94 -13.69 0.34
CA LEU A 37 7.56 -13.35 0.71
C LEU A 37 7.49 -12.08 1.58
N HIS A 38 8.37 -11.94 2.58
CA HIS A 38 8.47 -10.72 3.39
C HIS A 38 8.83 -9.49 2.55
N LYS A 39 9.79 -9.63 1.61
CA LYS A 39 10.14 -8.55 0.67
C LYS A 39 8.93 -8.13 -0.16
N ARG A 40 8.17 -9.08 -0.70
CA ARG A 40 6.96 -8.81 -1.48
C ARG A 40 5.90 -8.09 -0.62
N LEU A 41 5.70 -8.53 0.63
CA LEU A 41 4.76 -7.91 1.55
C LEU A 41 5.13 -6.44 1.85
N LYS A 42 6.41 -6.19 2.17
CA LYS A 42 6.90 -4.82 2.40
C LYS A 42 6.71 -3.92 1.16
N ARG A 43 6.94 -4.43 -0.05
CA ARG A 43 6.72 -3.67 -1.30
C ARG A 43 5.24 -3.29 -1.47
N LEU A 44 4.34 -4.23 -1.20
CA LEU A 44 2.91 -4.00 -1.34
C LEU A 44 2.39 -2.99 -0.31
N GLN A 45 2.85 -3.08 0.95
CA GLN A 45 2.57 -2.09 1.99
C GLN A 45 3.09 -0.70 1.63
N ARG A 46 4.31 -0.60 1.07
CA ARG A 46 4.85 0.68 0.57
C ARG A 46 3.97 1.27 -0.55
N LYS A 47 3.51 0.44 -1.49
CA LYS A 47 2.60 0.87 -2.56
C LYS A 47 1.27 1.38 -2.00
N ARG A 48 0.69 0.68 -1.02
CA ARG A 48 -0.53 1.10 -0.31
C ARG A 48 -0.33 2.47 0.36
N ARG A 49 0.75 2.65 1.12
CA ARG A 49 1.08 3.94 1.76
C ARG A 49 1.28 5.06 0.74
N SER A 50 1.99 4.81 -0.35
CA SER A 50 2.19 5.82 -1.41
C SER A 50 0.87 6.26 -2.02
N LEU A 51 -0.05 5.32 -2.31
CA LEU A 51 -1.37 5.65 -2.83
C LEU A 51 -2.22 6.42 -1.80
N ALA A 52 -2.16 6.03 -0.52
CA ALA A 52 -2.82 6.77 0.55
C ALA A 52 -2.30 8.21 0.64
N ASN A 53 -0.97 8.41 0.63
CA ASN A 53 -0.37 9.74 0.64
C ASN A 53 -0.77 10.57 -0.59
N ARG A 54 -0.76 9.97 -1.79
CA ARG A 54 -1.23 10.66 -3.02
C ARG A 54 -2.68 11.12 -2.88
N LYS A 55 -3.56 10.27 -2.34
CA LYS A 55 -4.96 10.64 -2.07
C LYS A 55 -5.05 11.80 -1.07
N ARG A 56 -4.27 11.75 0.03
CA ARG A 56 -4.22 12.84 1.01
C ARG A 56 -3.74 14.17 0.41
N HIS A 57 -2.66 14.15 -0.38
CA HIS A 57 -2.16 15.35 -1.05
C HIS A 57 -3.13 15.87 -2.12
N ALA A 58 -3.81 15.00 -2.86
CA ALA A 58 -4.84 15.41 -3.81
C ALA A 58 -6.03 16.08 -3.10
N MET A 59 -6.44 15.57 -1.94
CA MET A 59 -7.45 16.21 -1.11
C MET A 59 -6.98 17.56 -0.56
N GLY A 60 -5.73 17.66 -0.09
CA GLY A 60 -5.13 18.93 0.35
C GLY A 60 -5.05 19.98 -0.77
N LYS A 61 -4.70 19.57 -2.00
CA LYS A 61 -4.72 20.47 -3.17
C LYS A 61 -6.12 20.95 -3.53
N LYS A 62 -7.15 20.12 -3.36
CA LYS A 62 -8.55 20.57 -3.56
C LYS A 62 -8.99 21.57 -2.48
N ALA A 63 -8.50 21.42 -1.25
CA ALA A 63 -8.75 22.38 -0.18
C ALA A 63 -8.01 23.72 -0.43
N GLU A 64 -6.74 23.70 -0.87
CA GLU A 64 -6.00 24.91 -1.24
C GLU A 64 -6.56 25.62 -2.47
N ALA A 65 -7.08 24.86 -3.45
CA ALA A 65 -7.74 25.44 -4.62
C ALA A 65 -9.08 26.11 -4.27
N GLY A 66 -9.81 25.60 -3.27
CA GLY A 66 -11.02 26.25 -2.73
C GLY A 66 -10.70 27.54 -1.98
N ALA A 67 -9.66 27.52 -1.13
CA ALA A 67 -9.24 28.69 -0.35
C ALA A 67 -8.69 29.85 -1.20
N LYS A 68 -8.08 29.56 -2.36
CA LYS A 68 -7.64 30.59 -3.32
C LYS A 68 -8.76 31.13 -4.21
N ALA A 69 -9.87 30.42 -4.35
CA ALA A 69 -11.02 30.87 -5.14
C ALA A 69 -11.96 31.80 -4.35
N GLU A 70 -11.99 31.68 -3.01
CA GLU A 70 -12.80 32.56 -2.13
C GLU A 70 -12.10 33.87 -1.75
N SER A 71 -10.81 34.04 -2.02
CA SER A 71 -10.03 35.22 -1.63
C SER A 71 -9.71 36.20 -2.78
N ALA A 72 -10.28 36.01 -3.97
CA ALA A 72 -10.22 37.01 -5.03
C ALA A 72 -11.36 38.03 -4.84
N PRO A 73 -11.09 39.27 -4.40
CA PRO A 73 -12.13 40.29 -4.33
C PRO A 73 -12.63 40.59 -5.74
N LYS A 74 -13.96 40.61 -5.90
CA LYS A 74 -14.65 41.23 -7.03
C LYS A 74 -14.13 42.67 -7.17
N ALA A 75 -13.40 42.93 -8.24
CA ALA A 75 -13.16 44.27 -8.76
C ALA A 75 -14.23 44.60 -9.80
#